data_AF-A0A8H7A5P1-F1
#
_entry.id   AF-A0A8H7A5P1-F1
#
_cell.length_a   1.000
_cell.length_b   1.000
_cell.length_c   1.000
_cell.angle_alpha   90.00
_cell.angle_beta   90.00
_cell.angle_gamma   90.00
#
_symmetry.space_group_name_H-M   'P 1'
#
loop_
_entity.id
_entity.type
_entity.pdbx_description
1 polymer ?
#
loop_
_entity_poly.entity_id
_entity_poly.type
_entity_poly.pdbx_seq_one_letter_code
_entity_poly.pdbx_strand_id
1 'polypeptide(L)'
;MRFTAVVLLLAPFLVAAIAEPAPEAATMPMLADQLEAREAIPEPVAEPASEAVPANPLVRRKCTYNGCKCQKLPQGQYCGNCVLISDGTYAVTYKRVNNHIFECNPQGGCCDYGYATDCGGLNARCR
;
A
#
# COMPACT_ATOMS: atom_id res chain seq x y z
N MET A 1 5.91 -12.19 -53.55
CA MET A 1 7.36 -11.91 -53.55
C MET A 1 7.56 -10.41 -53.48
N ARG A 2 8.26 -9.92 -52.44
CA ARG A 2 9.28 -8.86 -52.49
C ARG A 2 9.73 -8.55 -51.06
N PHE A 3 10.93 -9.05 -50.75
CA PHE A 3 11.72 -8.79 -49.57
C PHE A 3 12.29 -7.36 -49.63
N THR A 4 12.25 -6.63 -48.52
CA THR A 4 13.17 -5.51 -48.22
C THR A 4 13.34 -5.50 -46.69
N ALA A 5 14.39 -6.15 -46.18
CA ALA A 5 15.74 -5.62 -45.94
C ALA A 5 15.84 -4.83 -44.63
N VAL A 6 16.48 -5.49 -43.67
CA VAL A 6 16.89 -5.08 -42.32
C VAL A 6 17.89 -3.91 -42.37
N VAL A 7 17.74 -2.91 -41.49
CA VAL A 7 18.88 -2.08 -41.04
C VAL A 7 18.82 -1.97 -39.52
N LEU A 8 19.68 -2.78 -38.89
CA LEU A 8 20.16 -2.65 -37.52
C LEU A 8 21.00 -1.38 -37.39
N LEU A 9 20.70 -0.52 -36.41
CA LEU A 9 21.67 0.41 -35.84
C LEU A 9 21.64 0.31 -34.31
N LEU A 10 22.58 -0.49 -33.82
CA LEU A 10 23.06 -0.53 -32.44
C LEU A 10 23.91 0.73 -32.18
N ALA A 11 23.61 1.47 -31.12
CA ALA A 11 24.53 2.43 -30.52
C ALA A 11 24.66 2.10 -29.01
N PRO A 12 25.86 1.68 -28.54
CA PRO A 12 26.18 1.54 -27.13
C PRO A 12 26.89 2.79 -26.59
N PHE A 13 27.12 2.79 -25.27
CA PHE A 13 27.96 3.71 -24.47
C PHE A 13 27.27 5.01 -23.99
N LEU A 14 27.44 5.49 -22.76
CA LEU A 14 28.50 5.29 -21.77
C LEU A 14 27.98 5.68 -20.36
N VAL A 15 28.56 5.06 -19.33
CA VAL A 15 28.28 5.20 -17.89
C VAL A 15 28.73 6.57 -17.34
N ALA A 16 27.98 7.13 -16.39
CA ALA A 16 28.52 8.05 -15.39
C ALA A 16 27.83 7.82 -14.04
N ALA A 17 28.47 7.02 -13.18
CA ALA A 17 28.16 6.94 -11.76
C ALA A 17 28.76 8.17 -11.07
N ILE A 18 27.95 8.95 -10.37
CA ILE A 18 28.43 9.96 -9.42
C ILE A 18 28.23 9.40 -8.01
N ALA A 19 29.35 9.29 -7.30
CA ALA A 19 29.43 8.91 -5.90
C ALA A 19 28.94 10.04 -4.97
N GLU A 20 28.60 9.63 -3.75
CA GLU A 20 27.96 10.34 -2.64
C GLU A 20 28.72 11.60 -2.15
N PRO A 21 28.06 12.41 -1.31
CA PRO A 21 28.53 12.39 0.07
C PRO A 21 27.38 12.29 1.09
N ALA A 22 27.55 11.36 2.02
CA ALA A 22 26.96 11.43 3.35
C ALA A 22 27.76 12.42 4.20
N PRO A 23 27.10 13.21 5.07
CA PRO A 23 27.72 13.63 6.30
C PRO A 23 26.94 13.15 7.52
N GLU A 24 27.69 12.44 8.36
CA GLU A 24 27.78 12.63 9.80
C GLU A 24 26.52 12.36 10.65
N ALA A 25 26.63 11.22 11.32
CA ALA A 25 26.00 10.93 12.60
C ALA A 25 26.27 12.08 13.59
N ALA A 26 25.26 12.91 13.81
CA ALA A 26 25.19 13.76 14.99
C ALA A 26 24.57 12.95 16.14
N THR A 27 25.44 12.33 16.92
CA THR A 27 25.17 11.78 18.24
C THR A 27 24.63 12.90 19.14
N MET A 28 23.35 12.84 19.53
CA MET A 28 22.85 13.68 20.63
C MET A 28 22.78 12.87 21.92
N PRO A 29 23.24 13.45 23.04
CA PRO A 29 23.48 12.74 24.29
C PRO A 29 22.18 12.36 25.00
N MET A 30 22.23 11.18 25.62
CA MET A 30 21.27 10.69 26.59
C MET A 30 21.25 11.62 27.79
N LEU A 31 20.17 12.40 27.93
CA LEU A 31 19.81 13.01 29.20
C LEU A 31 18.69 12.17 29.82
N ALA A 32 19.15 11.23 30.64
CA ALA A 32 18.37 10.50 31.61
C ALA A 32 17.88 11.50 32.66
N ASP A 33 16.62 11.90 32.57
CA ASP A 33 15.93 12.47 33.72
C ASP A 33 15.25 11.31 34.45
N GLN A 34 15.90 10.96 35.56
CA GLN A 34 15.50 9.98 36.53
C GLN A 34 14.18 10.44 37.15
N LEU A 35 13.07 9.80 36.76
CA LEU A 35 11.81 9.99 37.45
C LEU A 35 11.82 9.08 38.69
N GLU A 36 12.18 9.68 39.82
CA GLU A 36 12.16 9.13 41.17
C GLU A 36 11.04 8.11 41.40
N ALA A 37 11.46 6.89 41.70
CA ALA A 37 10.62 5.78 42.11
C ALA A 37 9.91 6.12 43.44
N ARG A 38 8.58 6.12 43.42
CA ARG A 38 7.77 6.14 44.64
C ARG A 38 7.69 4.73 45.20
N GLU A 39 8.15 4.61 46.44
CA GLU A 39 8.21 3.40 47.25
C GLU A 39 6.83 2.77 47.50
N ALA A 40 6.83 1.44 47.59
CA ALA A 40 5.70 0.55 47.48
C ALA A 40 4.88 0.40 48.78
N ILE A 41 3.56 0.44 48.65
CA ILE A 41 2.63 -0.26 49.55
C ILE A 41 2.25 -1.55 48.83
N PRO A 42 2.57 -2.75 49.35
CA PRO A 42 2.24 -4.00 48.65
C PRO A 42 0.76 -4.32 48.89
N GLU A 43 -0.10 -3.92 47.96
CA GLU A 43 -1.42 -4.52 47.80
C GLU A 43 -1.29 -5.77 46.90
N PRO A 44 -2.00 -6.88 47.18
CA PRO A 44 -1.96 -8.06 46.34
C PRO A 44 -2.74 -7.79 45.06
N VAL A 45 -2.11 -7.12 44.10
CA VAL A 45 -2.63 -6.96 42.75
C VAL A 45 -2.51 -8.32 42.07
N ALA A 46 -3.65 -8.97 41.90
CA ALA A 46 -3.81 -10.08 40.97
C ALA A 46 -3.15 -9.73 39.64
N GLU A 47 -2.38 -10.68 39.11
CA GLU A 47 -1.75 -10.60 37.80
C GLU A 47 -2.78 -10.06 36.78
N PRO A 48 -2.52 -8.95 36.07
CA PRO A 48 -3.31 -8.65 34.90
C PRO A 48 -2.99 -9.76 33.90
N ALA A 49 -3.97 -10.66 33.73
CA ALA A 49 -4.00 -11.65 32.67
C ALA A 49 -3.50 -10.98 31.40
N SER A 50 -2.35 -11.45 30.92
CA SER A 50 -1.74 -11.03 29.67
C SER A 50 -2.84 -10.92 28.62
N GLU A 51 -3.13 -9.70 28.17
CA GLU A 51 -4.06 -9.48 27.08
C GLU A 51 -3.51 -10.29 25.90
N ALA A 52 -4.20 -11.38 25.57
CA ALA A 52 -3.85 -12.23 24.46
C ALA A 52 -3.96 -11.37 23.20
N VAL A 53 -2.82 -10.88 22.72
CA VAL A 53 -2.68 -10.31 21.38
C VAL A 53 -3.28 -11.36 20.45
N PRO A 54 -4.36 -11.05 19.70
CA PRO A 54 -4.97 -12.04 18.83
C PRO A 54 -3.88 -12.59 17.92
N ALA A 55 -3.87 -13.91 17.73
CA ALA A 55 -2.81 -14.68 17.03
C ALA A 55 -2.56 -14.25 15.56
N ASN A 56 -3.21 -13.18 15.11
CA ASN A 56 -2.97 -12.50 13.86
C ASN A 56 -2.90 -10.99 14.09
N PRO A 57 -1.69 -10.38 14.20
CA PRO A 57 -1.59 -8.93 14.13
C PRO A 57 -2.22 -8.47 12.80
N LEU A 58 -3.11 -7.48 12.86
CA LEU A 58 -3.71 -6.88 11.66
C LEU A 58 -2.59 -6.22 10.86
N VAL A 59 -2.01 -6.96 9.90
CA VAL A 59 -0.98 -6.42 9.00
C VAL A 59 -1.66 -5.36 8.14
N ARG A 60 -1.24 -4.11 8.28
CA ARG A 60 -1.67 -3.03 7.40
C ARG A 60 -1.33 -3.43 5.96
N ARG A 61 -2.34 -3.69 5.12
CA ARG A 61 -2.11 -3.97 3.69
C ARG A 61 -1.48 -2.73 3.06
N LYS A 62 -0.33 -2.91 2.41
CA LYS A 62 0.37 -1.81 1.72
C LYS A 62 -0.43 -1.41 0.48
N CYS A 63 -0.94 -0.19 0.48
CA CYS A 63 -1.51 0.50 -0.68
C CYS A 63 -0.41 0.70 -1.74
N THR A 64 -0.48 -0.03 -2.85
CA THR A 64 0.52 0.01 -3.93
C THR A 64 0.05 0.94 -5.04
N TYR A 65 0.70 2.09 -5.18
CA TYR A 65 0.44 3.03 -6.27
C TYR A 65 1.04 2.50 -7.59
N ASN A 66 0.32 1.60 -8.26
CA ASN A 66 0.71 1.02 -9.55
C ASN A 66 0.32 1.89 -10.75
N GLY A 67 -0.28 3.05 -10.52
CA GLY A 67 -0.81 3.94 -11.56
C GLY A 67 -2.21 3.56 -12.06
N CYS A 68 -2.96 2.75 -11.30
CA CYS A 68 -4.36 2.47 -11.60
C CYS A 68 -5.20 3.76 -11.66
N LYS A 69 -6.33 3.67 -12.34
CA LYS A 69 -7.32 4.75 -12.45
C LYS A 69 -8.68 4.25 -12.05
N CYS A 70 -9.46 5.12 -11.40
CA CYS A 70 -10.87 4.91 -11.14
C CYS A 70 -11.71 5.94 -11.88
N GLN A 71 -13.01 5.66 -12.00
CA GLN A 71 -14.01 6.68 -12.29
C GLN A 71 -13.99 7.77 -11.21
N LYS A 72 -14.59 8.93 -11.50
CA LYS A 72 -14.81 9.98 -10.50
C LYS A 72 -15.91 9.53 -9.53
N LEU A 73 -15.49 8.90 -8.44
CA LEU A 73 -16.34 8.30 -7.42
C LEU A 73 -16.03 8.90 -6.05
N PRO A 74 -16.89 8.72 -5.05
CA PRO A 74 -16.50 8.96 -3.66
C PRO A 74 -15.21 8.22 -3.32
N GLN A 75 -14.46 8.73 -2.34
CA GLN A 75 -13.33 7.97 -1.81
C GLN A 75 -13.84 6.66 -1.21
N GLY A 76 -13.17 5.55 -1.52
CA GLY A 76 -13.62 4.24 -1.07
C GLY A 76 -12.79 3.08 -1.57
N GLN A 77 -13.16 1.88 -1.13
CA GLN A 77 -12.52 0.62 -1.50
C GLN A 77 -13.37 -0.16 -2.48
N TYR A 78 -12.98 -0.14 -3.75
CA TYR A 78 -13.70 -0.77 -4.84
C TYR A 78 -13.02 -2.06 -5.25
N CYS A 79 -13.77 -3.16 -5.37
CA CYS A 79 -13.25 -4.34 -6.02
C CYS A 79 -12.94 -4.04 -7.48
N GLY A 80 -11.93 -4.70 -8.04
CA GLY A 80 -11.65 -4.61 -9.47
C GLY A 80 -12.79 -5.16 -10.33
N ASN A 81 -13.69 -5.99 -9.80
CA ASN A 81 -14.90 -6.44 -10.50
C ASN A 81 -16.16 -5.64 -10.14
N CYS A 82 -16.02 -4.52 -9.42
CA CYS A 82 -17.12 -3.61 -9.16
C CYS A 82 -17.62 -2.97 -10.45
N VAL A 83 -18.90 -3.17 -10.76
CA VAL A 83 -19.62 -2.50 -11.85
C VAL A 83 -20.57 -1.48 -11.24
N LEU A 84 -20.47 -0.23 -11.69
CA LEU A 84 -21.31 0.87 -11.23
C LEU A 84 -22.72 0.73 -11.78
N ILE A 85 -23.72 0.88 -10.91
CA ILE A 85 -25.14 0.75 -11.27
C ILE A 85 -25.58 1.89 -12.19
N SER A 86 -24.95 3.06 -12.10
CA SER A 86 -25.32 4.25 -12.85
C SER A 86 -25.16 4.10 -14.36
N ASP A 87 -24.10 3.45 -14.82
CA ASP A 87 -23.72 3.42 -16.24
C ASP A 87 -23.15 2.06 -16.70
N GLY A 88 -23.08 1.06 -15.82
CA GLY A 88 -22.54 -0.26 -16.13
C GLY A 88 -21.02 -0.28 -16.35
N THR A 89 -20.31 0.80 -16.02
CA THR A 89 -18.84 0.83 -16.13
C THR A 89 -18.16 0.27 -14.90
N TYR A 90 -16.91 -0.20 -15.04
CA TYR A 90 -16.13 -0.63 -13.89
C TYR A 90 -15.67 0.57 -13.07
N ALA A 91 -15.70 0.44 -11.74
CA ALA A 91 -15.20 1.49 -10.85
C ALA A 91 -13.71 1.79 -11.09
N VAL A 92 -12.90 0.75 -11.31
CA VAL A 92 -11.49 0.85 -11.71
C VAL A 92 -11.40 0.73 -13.22
N THR A 93 -10.83 1.72 -13.90
CA THR A 93 -10.82 1.83 -15.36
C THR A 93 -9.46 1.47 -15.97
N TYR A 94 -8.38 1.49 -15.19
CA TYR A 94 -7.02 1.19 -15.67
C TYR A 94 -6.22 0.37 -14.65
N LYS A 95 -5.42 -0.59 -15.12
CA LYS A 95 -4.68 -1.59 -14.30
C LYS A 95 -5.57 -2.33 -13.29
N ARG A 96 -6.81 -2.59 -13.70
CA ARG A 96 -7.82 -3.33 -12.96
C ARG A 96 -7.45 -4.81 -12.87
N VAL A 97 -7.58 -5.39 -11.67
CA VAL A 97 -7.44 -6.83 -11.44
C VAL A 97 -8.70 -7.32 -10.74
N ASN A 98 -9.35 -8.33 -11.30
CA ASN A 98 -10.74 -8.69 -10.97
C ASN A 98 -10.97 -9.01 -9.48
N ASN A 99 -10.01 -9.67 -8.84
CA ASN A 99 -10.07 -10.13 -7.46
C ASN A 99 -9.26 -9.25 -6.49
N HIS A 100 -8.83 -8.07 -6.93
CA HIS A 100 -8.12 -7.11 -6.08
C HIS A 100 -9.08 -6.04 -5.56
N ILE A 101 -8.65 -5.39 -4.47
CA ILE A 101 -9.31 -4.24 -3.88
C ILE A 101 -8.48 -2.97 -4.10
N PHE A 102 -9.13 -1.91 -4.54
CA PHE A 102 -8.48 -0.65 -4.89
C PHE A 102 -9.03 0.47 -4.01
N GLU A 103 -8.17 1.30 -3.43
CA GLU A 103 -8.58 2.57 -2.81
C GLU A 103 -8.70 3.61 -3.92
N CYS A 104 -9.92 3.98 -4.30
CA CYS A 104 -10.17 5.06 -5.26
C CYS A 104 -10.27 6.40 -4.53
N ASN A 105 -9.76 7.46 -5.14
CA ASN A 105 -9.97 8.83 -4.69
C ASN A 105 -10.90 9.62 -5.63
N PRO A 106 -11.48 10.74 -5.17
CA PRO A 106 -12.39 11.56 -5.97
C PRO A 106 -11.81 12.14 -7.28
N GLN A 107 -10.49 12.18 -7.38
CA GLN A 107 -9.73 12.67 -8.51
C GLN A 107 -9.50 11.58 -9.57
N GLY A 108 -9.97 10.35 -9.33
CA GLY A 108 -9.85 9.21 -10.24
C GLY A 108 -8.49 8.50 -10.16
N GLY A 109 -7.65 8.83 -9.18
CA GLY A 109 -6.46 8.05 -8.84
C GLY A 109 -6.82 6.88 -7.92
N CYS A 110 -5.94 5.89 -7.86
CA CYS A 110 -6.05 4.82 -6.88
C CYS A 110 -4.72 4.18 -6.50
N CYS A 111 -4.79 3.32 -5.49
CA CYS A 111 -3.78 2.31 -5.21
C CYS A 111 -4.42 0.93 -5.07
N ASP A 112 -3.60 -0.11 -5.27
CA ASP A 112 -3.99 -1.50 -5.18
C ASP A 112 -3.57 -2.08 -3.82
N TYR A 113 -4.54 -2.58 -3.04
CA TYR A 113 -4.31 -3.29 -1.78
C TYR A 113 -4.09 -4.80 -1.99
N GLY A 114 -4.19 -5.28 -3.22
CA GLY A 114 -4.03 -6.67 -3.60
C GLY A 114 -5.31 -7.48 -3.47
N TYR A 115 -5.13 -8.80 -3.44
CA TYR A 115 -6.21 -9.76 -3.37
C TYR A 115 -7.12 -9.56 -2.14
N ALA A 116 -8.43 -9.66 -2.38
CA ALA A 116 -9.45 -9.72 -1.34
C ALA A 116 -10.45 -10.85 -1.64
N THR A 117 -10.86 -11.59 -0.59
CA THR A 117 -11.70 -12.79 -0.71
C THR A 117 -13.13 -12.47 -1.14
N ASP A 118 -13.59 -11.24 -0.95
CA ASP A 118 -14.90 -10.76 -1.37
C ASP A 118 -14.87 -10.06 -2.74
N CYS A 119 -13.71 -10.04 -3.41
CA CYS A 119 -13.59 -9.59 -4.79
C CYS A 119 -13.53 -10.76 -5.77
N GLY A 120 -13.96 -10.53 -7.01
CA GLY A 120 -13.99 -11.52 -8.08
C GLY A 120 -15.27 -12.37 -8.17
N GLY A 121 -16.17 -12.27 -7.18
CA GLY A 121 -17.50 -12.89 -7.19
C GLY A 121 -18.63 -11.91 -7.51
N LEU A 122 -19.88 -12.40 -7.56
CA LEU A 122 -21.07 -11.57 -7.89
C LEU A 122 -21.34 -10.44 -6.88
N ASN A 123 -20.87 -10.58 -5.64
CA ASN A 123 -21.10 -9.62 -4.55
C ASN A 123 -19.89 -8.71 -4.31
N ALA A 124 -19.33 -8.16 -5.39
CA ALA A 124 -18.18 -7.26 -5.34
C ALA A 124 -18.49 -6.00 -4.51
N ARG A 125 -17.56 -5.57 -3.65
CA ARG A 125 -17.72 -4.27 -2.97
C ARG A 125 -17.54 -3.11 -3.95
N CYS A 126 -18.36 -2.09 -3.79
CA CYS A 126 -18.44 -0.90 -4.65
C CYS A 126 -18.58 0.39 -3.82
N ARG A 127 -17.78 0.55 -2.76
CA ARG A 127 -17.95 1.64 -1.78
C ARG A 127 -16.66 2.03 -1.08
#